data_AF-A0A7Z0QUX1-F1
#
_entry.id   AF-A0A7Z0QUX1-F1
#
_cell.length_a   1.000
_cell.length_b   1.000
_cell.length_c   1.000
_cell.angle_alpha   90.00
_cell.angle_beta   90.00
_cell.angle_gamma   90.00
#
_symmetry.space_group_name_H-M   'P 1'
#
loop_
_entity.id
_entity.type
_entity.pdbx_description
1 polymer ?
#
loop_
_entity_poly.entity_id
_entity_poly.type
_entity_poly.pdbx_seq_one_letter_code
_entity_poly.pdbx_strand_id
1 'polypeptide(L)'
;MTQQESSFPDKQRIDYFNKIPVWDNGNKYFEVMADERSGRIPVTRLESWRDYTELLENSFFNRPATQLIFRGQRRSDWNLMPTLGRLSENGIVTENLAATQLERFKRAIRGRLSDNSLLEEDDELWSIGQHHGLMTPLLDWTYSPYVALFFAFAKPDSKDEEENPYRVVYVLNKSFILEHQDETGIRLWEPRKDSYGRLVNQAGLFTFSPYDATIENKLANVLADDEAFDDEELRSASEEDQPDLLARYICKIYVRNEGREACLRHLRRMNVHHASLFPDLIGASDYCNITTAEAEEEASLARAVERERLTSTQVDQVLPVPAVDVVEAPIIDTEQTSFNIDAILRAHPDAQQVEPGRIALIASELSHDISKHQVVDWDKREDAQARMRNVIRVTLRKNGYPSQLRDEVVEQIMDAVKQQVAEGK
;
A
#
# COMPACT_ATOMS: atom_id res chain seq x y z
N MET A 1 -22.87 12.22 -8.20
CA MET A 1 -23.19 11.55 -9.47
C MET A 1 -22.68 10.13 -9.35
N THR A 2 -23.59 9.19 -9.54
CA THR A 2 -23.46 7.74 -9.39
C THR A 2 -22.21 7.21 -10.08
N GLN A 3 -21.25 6.75 -9.27
CA GLN A 3 -20.14 5.91 -9.71
C GLN A 3 -20.74 4.57 -10.13
N GLN A 4 -20.55 4.18 -11.38
CA GLN A 4 -20.79 2.80 -11.80
C GLN A 4 -19.65 1.95 -11.22
N GLU A 5 -19.97 1.28 -10.12
CA GLU A 5 -19.17 0.21 -9.51
C GLU A 5 -18.92 -0.89 -10.54
N SER A 6 -17.67 -1.04 -10.98
CA SER A 6 -17.22 -2.29 -11.59
C SER A 6 -16.73 -3.23 -10.48
N SER A 7 -17.70 -3.81 -9.74
CA SER A 7 -17.40 -4.82 -8.75
C SER A 7 -16.98 -6.12 -9.46
N PHE A 8 -15.68 -6.26 -9.74
CA PHE A 8 -15.13 -7.57 -10.11
C PHE A 8 -15.08 -8.46 -8.86
N PRO A 9 -15.70 -9.66 -8.88
CA PRO A 9 -15.79 -10.53 -7.71
C PRO A 9 -14.41 -11.04 -7.28
N ASP A 10 -14.16 -11.12 -5.98
CA ASP A 10 -12.87 -11.39 -5.32
C ASP A 10 -12.07 -12.59 -5.87
N LYS A 11 -12.73 -13.60 -6.44
CA LYS A 11 -12.05 -14.76 -7.06
C LYS A 11 -11.24 -14.39 -8.31
N GLN A 12 -11.65 -13.38 -9.09
CA GLN A 12 -10.87 -12.92 -10.26
C GLN A 12 -9.69 -12.01 -9.85
N ARG A 13 -9.73 -11.39 -8.67
CA ARG A 13 -8.66 -10.49 -8.18
C ARG A 13 -7.41 -11.26 -7.73
N ILE A 14 -7.58 -12.39 -7.04
CA ILE A 14 -6.47 -13.28 -6.68
C ILE A 14 -5.87 -13.92 -7.95
N ASP A 15 -6.71 -14.22 -8.94
CA ASP A 15 -6.27 -14.73 -10.25
C ASP A 15 -5.43 -13.71 -11.06
N TYR A 16 -5.65 -12.41 -10.87
CA TYR A 16 -4.88 -11.37 -11.56
C TYR A 16 -3.40 -11.36 -11.13
N PHE A 17 -3.12 -11.23 -9.83
CA PHE A 17 -1.74 -11.13 -9.35
C PHE A 17 -0.97 -12.45 -9.46
N ASN A 18 -1.68 -13.58 -9.56
CA ASN A 18 -1.07 -14.89 -9.80
C ASN A 18 -0.49 -15.03 -11.20
N LYS A 19 -1.02 -14.28 -12.18
CA LYS A 19 -0.46 -14.23 -13.55
C LYS A 19 0.85 -13.45 -13.58
N ILE A 20 0.98 -12.44 -12.74
CA ILE A 20 2.18 -11.62 -12.68
C ILE A 20 3.37 -12.44 -12.12
N PRO A 21 4.52 -12.45 -12.81
CA PRO A 21 5.69 -13.18 -12.37
C PRO A 21 6.22 -12.61 -11.05
N VAL A 22 6.59 -13.51 -10.13
CA VAL A 22 7.38 -13.12 -8.95
C VAL A 22 8.78 -12.82 -9.44
N TRP A 23 9.34 -11.72 -8.99
CA TRP A 23 10.74 -11.43 -9.19
C TRP A 23 11.58 -12.49 -8.47
N ASP A 24 12.13 -13.41 -9.24
CA ASP A 24 13.18 -14.34 -8.84
C ASP A 24 14.37 -14.16 -9.80
N ASN A 25 15.56 -14.62 -9.44
CA ASN A 25 16.73 -14.59 -10.33
C ASN A 25 16.62 -15.61 -11.51
N GLY A 26 15.40 -15.98 -11.92
CA GLY A 26 15.09 -16.89 -13.01
C GLY A 26 15.11 -16.24 -14.39
N ASN A 27 14.49 -16.91 -15.37
CA ASN A 27 14.60 -16.57 -16.79
C ASN A 27 13.60 -15.49 -17.27
N LYS A 28 12.52 -15.19 -16.53
CA LYS A 28 11.48 -14.25 -16.98
C LYS A 28 11.06 -13.34 -15.82
N TYR A 29 11.28 -12.05 -15.98
CA TYR A 29 11.10 -11.09 -14.89
C TYR A 29 9.78 -10.33 -14.99
N PHE A 30 9.28 -10.09 -16.20
CA PHE A 30 8.15 -9.22 -16.47
C PHE A 30 7.08 -9.85 -17.36
N GLU A 31 5.86 -9.34 -17.21
CA GLU A 31 4.73 -9.65 -18.09
C GLU A 31 3.96 -8.37 -18.42
N VAL A 32 3.45 -8.24 -19.64
CA VAL A 32 2.59 -7.11 -20.05
C VAL A 32 1.14 -7.54 -19.91
N MET A 33 0.43 -6.94 -18.96
CA MET A 33 -0.98 -7.22 -18.75
C MET A 33 -1.84 -6.35 -19.67
N ALA A 34 -2.81 -6.95 -20.35
CA ALA A 34 -3.73 -6.24 -21.26
C ALA A 34 -4.91 -5.59 -20.49
N ASP A 35 -4.62 -4.86 -19.42
CA ASP A 35 -5.65 -4.30 -18.53
C ASP A 35 -5.42 -2.81 -18.21
N GLU A 36 -6.51 -2.12 -17.85
CA GLU A 36 -6.47 -0.69 -17.53
C GLU A 36 -5.62 -0.35 -16.29
N ARG A 37 -5.37 -1.31 -15.38
CA ARG A 37 -4.60 -1.08 -14.13
C ARG A 37 -3.09 -1.12 -14.35
N SER A 38 -2.62 -1.91 -15.29
CA SER A 38 -1.20 -1.95 -15.69
C SER A 38 -0.89 -0.94 -16.78
N GLY A 39 -1.90 -0.51 -17.55
CA GLY A 39 -1.70 0.45 -18.63
C GLY A 39 -0.79 -0.07 -19.75
N ARG A 40 -0.74 -1.40 -19.94
CA ARG A 40 0.20 -2.08 -20.85
C ARG A 40 1.68 -1.89 -20.50
N ILE A 41 1.97 -1.52 -19.26
CA ILE A 41 3.34 -1.46 -18.75
C ILE A 41 3.76 -2.87 -18.29
N PRO A 42 5.00 -3.30 -18.56
CA PRO A 42 5.58 -4.50 -17.99
C PRO A 42 5.53 -4.50 -16.45
N VAL A 43 4.97 -5.56 -15.88
CA VAL A 43 4.77 -5.73 -14.44
C VAL A 43 5.55 -6.91 -13.88
N THR A 44 6.02 -6.75 -12.66
CA THR A 44 6.62 -7.82 -11.84
C THR A 44 6.13 -7.68 -10.39
N ARG A 45 6.23 -8.71 -9.56
CA ARG A 45 5.85 -8.64 -8.14
C ARG A 45 6.92 -9.14 -7.18
N LEU A 46 6.97 -8.53 -6.01
CA LEU A 46 7.76 -8.94 -4.86
C LEU A 46 6.83 -9.43 -3.74
N GLU A 47 7.13 -10.62 -3.21
CA GLU A 47 6.42 -11.19 -2.09
C GLU A 47 6.84 -10.57 -0.75
N SER A 48 8.03 -9.97 -0.68
CA SER A 48 8.45 -9.18 0.47
C SER A 48 9.06 -7.86 0.04
N TRP A 49 8.81 -6.81 0.83
CA TRP A 49 9.58 -5.57 0.69
C TRP A 49 11.07 -5.78 0.97
N ARG A 50 11.46 -6.88 1.64
CA ARG A 50 12.86 -7.24 1.91
C ARG A 50 13.63 -7.59 0.65
N ASP A 51 12.94 -8.14 -0.34
CA ASP A 51 13.52 -8.57 -1.61
C ASP A 51 13.79 -7.37 -2.54
N TYR A 52 13.33 -6.18 -2.15
CA TYR A 52 13.51 -4.95 -2.92
C TYR A 52 14.98 -4.56 -3.09
N THR A 53 15.83 -4.79 -2.09
CA THR A 53 17.27 -4.51 -2.20
C THR A 53 17.94 -5.46 -3.20
N GLU A 54 17.61 -6.76 -3.14
CA GLU A 54 18.14 -7.75 -4.09
C GLU A 54 17.71 -7.43 -5.53
N LEU A 55 16.45 -7.01 -5.72
CA LEU A 55 15.96 -6.53 -7.02
C LEU A 55 16.82 -5.37 -7.54
N LEU A 56 17.13 -4.37 -6.71
CA LEU A 56 17.91 -3.20 -7.13
C LEU A 56 19.38 -3.53 -7.42
N GLU A 57 19.94 -4.55 -6.77
CA GLU A 57 21.32 -5.00 -7.00
C GLU A 57 21.49 -5.78 -8.31
N ASN A 58 20.39 -6.33 -8.85
CA ASN A 58 20.39 -7.04 -10.12
C ASN A 58 20.84 -6.13 -11.28
N SER A 59 21.59 -6.70 -12.23
CA SER A 59 22.09 -6.01 -13.43
C SER A 59 21.00 -5.37 -14.27
N PHE A 60 19.74 -5.82 -14.14
CA PHE A 60 18.60 -5.20 -14.80
C PHE A 60 18.39 -3.74 -14.34
N PHE A 61 18.46 -3.48 -13.04
CA PHE A 61 18.23 -2.16 -12.44
C PHE A 61 19.53 -1.38 -12.24
N ASN A 62 20.67 -2.07 -12.18
CA ASN A 62 21.99 -1.46 -11.97
C ASN A 62 22.85 -1.45 -13.25
N ARG A 63 22.30 -0.91 -14.33
CA ARG A 63 23.00 -0.84 -15.62
C ARG A 63 23.97 0.35 -15.69
N PRO A 64 25.20 0.15 -16.19
CA PRO A 64 26.10 1.27 -16.45
C PRO A 64 25.47 2.27 -17.43
N ALA A 65 25.70 3.57 -17.19
CA ALA A 65 25.23 4.69 -18.02
C ALA A 65 23.70 4.87 -18.14
N THR A 66 22.89 4.04 -17.46
CA THR A 66 21.43 4.24 -17.39
C THR A 66 21.07 4.93 -16.07
N GLN A 67 20.30 6.02 -16.15
CA GLN A 67 19.70 6.65 -14.97
C GLN A 67 18.24 6.23 -14.84
N LEU A 68 17.90 5.59 -13.72
CA LEU A 68 16.52 5.24 -13.40
C LEU A 68 15.95 6.22 -12.37
N ILE A 69 14.66 6.51 -12.51
CA ILE A 69 13.88 7.28 -11.54
C ILE A 69 12.66 6.48 -11.11
N PHE A 70 12.21 6.72 -9.89
CA PHE A 70 11.24 5.89 -9.20
C PHE A 70 10.04 6.71 -8.72
N ARG A 71 8.86 6.11 -8.68
CA ARG A 71 7.65 6.71 -8.09
C ARG A 71 6.87 5.69 -7.28
N GLY A 72 6.73 5.95 -5.98
CA GLY A 72 5.94 5.15 -5.07
C GLY A 72 4.45 5.48 -5.14
N GLN A 73 3.61 4.46 -5.19
CA GLN A 73 2.16 4.60 -5.09
C GLN A 73 1.58 3.66 -4.06
N ARG A 74 0.62 4.19 -3.29
CA ARG A 74 -0.02 3.47 -2.20
C ARG A 74 -0.88 2.32 -2.69
N ARG A 75 -1.61 2.50 -3.81
CA ARG A 75 -2.54 1.50 -4.32
C ARG A 75 -2.07 0.88 -5.62
N SER A 76 -2.39 -0.41 -5.79
CA SER A 76 -2.06 -1.20 -6.98
C SER A 76 -2.79 -0.77 -8.24
N ASP A 77 -3.98 -0.19 -8.10
CA ASP A 77 -4.89 0.15 -9.19
C ASP A 77 -4.78 1.61 -9.67
N TRP A 78 -3.82 2.38 -9.13
CA TRP A 78 -3.58 3.75 -9.57
C TRP A 78 -2.66 3.81 -10.78
N ASN A 79 -3.05 4.64 -11.75
CA ASN A 79 -2.27 4.97 -12.94
C ASN A 79 -1.38 6.19 -12.68
N LEU A 80 -0.43 6.46 -13.59
CA LEU A 80 0.44 7.65 -13.61
C LEU A 80 -0.36 8.88 -14.07
N MET A 81 -1.32 9.28 -13.24
CA MET A 81 -2.23 10.39 -13.52
C MET A 81 -1.86 11.63 -12.69
N PRO A 82 -1.50 12.76 -13.32
CA PRO A 82 -1.30 14.05 -12.65
C PRO A 82 -2.53 14.50 -11.90
N THR A 83 -2.35 15.35 -10.90
CA THR A 83 -3.47 15.87 -10.09
C THR A 83 -4.48 16.67 -10.94
N LEU A 84 -4.01 17.40 -11.96
CA LEU A 84 -4.88 18.09 -12.90
C LEU A 84 -5.62 17.13 -13.85
N GLY A 85 -4.98 16.02 -14.24
CA GLY A 85 -5.58 14.98 -15.09
C GLY A 85 -6.80 14.33 -14.44
N ARG A 86 -6.85 14.29 -13.10
CA ARG A 86 -8.00 13.77 -12.33
C ARG A 86 -9.29 14.56 -12.52
N LEU A 87 -9.22 15.76 -13.10
CA LEU A 87 -10.41 16.55 -13.43
C LEU A 87 -11.05 16.13 -14.77
N SER A 88 -10.30 15.40 -15.60
CA SER A 88 -10.78 14.89 -16.89
C SER A 88 -11.29 13.46 -16.72
N GLU A 89 -12.30 13.08 -17.50
CA GLU A 89 -12.86 11.71 -17.47
C GLU A 89 -11.87 10.65 -17.98
N ASN A 90 -10.96 11.04 -18.87
CA ASN A 90 -9.97 10.16 -19.51
C ASN A 90 -8.57 10.24 -18.89
N GLY A 91 -8.38 11.05 -17.84
CA GLY A 91 -7.09 11.24 -17.17
C GLY A 91 -6.07 12.08 -17.96
N ILE A 92 -6.44 12.62 -19.12
CA ILE A 92 -5.56 13.39 -20.01
C ILE A 92 -5.62 14.87 -19.63
N VAL A 93 -4.45 15.47 -19.40
CA VAL A 93 -4.35 16.91 -19.22
C VAL A 93 -4.33 17.55 -20.61
N THR A 94 -5.33 18.34 -20.99
CA THR A 94 -5.26 19.07 -22.26
C THR A 94 -4.46 20.36 -22.10
N GLU A 95 -3.85 20.83 -23.19
CA GLU A 95 -3.08 22.09 -23.19
C GLU A 95 -3.94 23.27 -22.71
N ASN A 96 -5.20 23.35 -23.16
CA ASN A 96 -6.14 24.39 -22.74
C ASN A 96 -6.43 24.34 -21.23
N LEU A 97 -6.63 23.14 -20.68
CA LEU A 97 -6.85 22.96 -19.25
C LEU A 97 -5.64 23.41 -18.43
N ALA A 98 -4.44 22.99 -18.83
CA ALA A 98 -3.19 23.39 -18.19
C ALA A 98 -2.98 24.90 -18.25
N ALA A 99 -3.11 25.51 -19.44
CA ALA A 99 -2.96 26.94 -19.64
C ALA A 99 -3.97 27.75 -18.81
N THR A 100 -5.23 27.34 -18.80
CA THR A 100 -6.29 28.01 -18.02
C THR A 100 -6.01 27.93 -16.52
N GLN A 101 -5.58 26.76 -16.03
CA GLN A 101 -5.25 26.57 -14.62
C GLN A 101 -4.04 27.41 -14.20
N LEU A 102 -3.00 27.46 -15.03
CA LEU A 102 -1.83 28.28 -14.77
C LEU A 102 -2.17 29.77 -14.76
N GLU A 103 -2.99 30.24 -15.71
CA GLU A 103 -3.39 31.64 -15.76
C GLU A 103 -4.19 32.04 -14.50
N ARG A 104 -5.10 31.18 -14.04
CA ARG A 104 -5.83 31.38 -12.78
C ARG A 104 -4.87 31.48 -11.61
N PHE A 105 -3.89 30.59 -11.53
CA PHE A 105 -2.88 30.60 -10.48
C PHE A 105 -2.03 31.89 -10.54
N LYS A 106 -1.50 32.25 -11.70
CA LYS A 106 -0.76 33.51 -11.94
C LYS A 106 -1.55 34.72 -11.47
N ARG A 107 -2.84 34.83 -11.80
CA ARG A 107 -3.70 35.93 -11.33
C ARG A 107 -3.90 35.90 -9.82
N ALA A 108 -4.07 34.72 -9.23
CA ALA A 108 -4.29 34.54 -7.79
C ALA A 108 -3.04 34.83 -6.94
N ILE A 109 -1.84 34.64 -7.45
CA ILE A 109 -0.59 34.89 -6.70
C ILE A 109 -0.03 36.31 -6.89
N ARG A 110 -0.61 37.14 -7.78
CA ARG A 110 -0.22 38.55 -7.93
C ARG A 110 -0.24 39.28 -6.59
N GLY A 111 0.84 39.98 -6.28
CA GLY A 111 1.02 40.71 -5.02
C GLY A 111 1.33 39.83 -3.80
N ARG A 112 1.46 38.50 -3.96
CA ARG A 112 1.84 37.55 -2.91
C ARG A 112 3.25 37.00 -3.08
N LEU A 113 3.84 37.15 -4.27
CA LEU A 113 5.24 36.77 -4.53
C LEU A 113 6.18 37.91 -4.16
N SER A 114 7.29 37.58 -3.50
CA SER A 114 8.39 38.50 -3.24
C SER A 114 9.21 38.81 -4.49
N ASP A 115 9.20 37.90 -5.47
CA ASP A 115 9.92 37.98 -6.72
C ASP A 115 8.94 37.87 -7.90
N ASN A 116 8.68 39.00 -8.57
CA ASN A 116 7.77 39.04 -9.72
C ASN A 116 8.34 38.37 -10.97
N SER A 117 9.66 38.12 -11.05
CA SER A 117 10.26 37.43 -12.21
C SER A 117 9.77 35.99 -12.34
N LEU A 118 9.35 35.37 -11.23
CA LEU A 118 8.70 34.06 -11.19
C LEU A 118 7.41 34.00 -12.01
N LEU A 119 6.74 35.14 -12.25
CA LEU A 119 5.49 35.15 -13.05
C LEU A 119 5.72 34.80 -14.53
N GLU A 120 6.97 34.93 -14.99
CA GLU A 120 7.40 34.65 -16.36
C GLU A 120 8.01 33.24 -16.49
N GLU A 121 8.20 32.51 -15.38
CA GLU A 121 8.78 31.16 -15.34
C GLU A 121 7.68 30.11 -15.05
N ASP A 122 6.94 29.72 -16.09
CA ASP A 122 5.75 28.86 -15.98
C ASP A 122 6.02 27.51 -15.29
N ASP A 123 7.16 26.89 -15.59
CA ASP A 123 7.55 25.60 -15.02
C ASP A 123 7.90 25.69 -13.52
N GLU A 124 8.53 26.79 -13.10
CA GLU A 124 8.80 27.07 -11.69
C GLU A 124 7.49 27.34 -10.96
N LEU A 125 6.56 28.08 -11.57
CA LEU A 125 5.23 28.30 -10.98
C LEU A 125 4.45 27.00 -10.79
N TRP A 126 4.53 26.07 -11.73
CA TRP A 126 3.91 24.76 -11.54
C TRP A 126 4.50 24.01 -10.35
N SER A 127 5.82 24.05 -10.20
CA SER A 127 6.54 23.39 -9.11
C SER A 127 6.16 23.98 -7.74
N ILE A 128 6.14 25.31 -7.66
CA ILE A 128 5.71 26.05 -6.46
C ILE A 128 4.24 25.76 -6.16
N GLY A 129 3.38 25.80 -7.19
CA GLY A 129 1.96 25.52 -7.07
C GLY A 129 1.69 24.14 -6.51
N GLN A 130 2.35 23.11 -7.05
CA GLN A 130 2.21 21.72 -6.58
C GLN A 130 2.56 21.57 -5.11
N HIS A 131 3.63 22.22 -4.66
CA HIS A 131 4.01 22.22 -3.25
C HIS A 131 2.92 22.82 -2.35
N HIS A 132 2.18 23.81 -2.85
CA HIS A 132 1.05 24.44 -2.17
C HIS A 132 -0.32 23.80 -2.45
N GLY A 133 -0.35 22.62 -3.09
CA GLY A 133 -1.57 21.86 -3.35
C GLY A 133 -2.37 22.28 -4.59
N LEU A 134 -1.76 23.04 -5.51
CA LEU A 134 -2.34 23.29 -6.82
C LEU A 134 -2.47 21.97 -7.59
N MET A 135 -3.59 21.79 -8.30
CA MET A 135 -3.71 20.71 -9.28
C MET A 135 -2.85 21.05 -10.50
N THR A 136 -1.84 20.23 -10.79
CA THR A 136 -0.79 20.46 -11.77
C THR A 136 -0.72 19.34 -12.83
N PRO A 137 -0.15 19.63 -14.02
CA PRO A 137 0.17 18.62 -15.05
C PRO A 137 1.40 17.76 -14.71
N LEU A 138 1.96 17.94 -13.52
CA LEU A 138 3.23 17.33 -13.10
C LEU A 138 3.01 16.00 -12.38
N LEU A 139 3.96 15.09 -12.55
CA LEU A 139 4.14 13.91 -11.71
C LEU A 139 5.49 13.96 -10.99
N ASP A 140 5.47 13.60 -9.71
CA ASP A 140 6.66 13.49 -8.87
C ASP A 140 7.41 12.17 -9.09
N TRP A 141 8.71 12.26 -9.28
CA TRP A 141 9.63 11.14 -9.31
C TRP A 141 10.77 11.39 -8.33
N THR A 142 11.50 10.35 -7.97
CA THR A 142 12.69 10.42 -7.13
C THR A 142 13.82 9.59 -7.70
N TYR A 143 15.05 10.04 -7.56
CA TYR A 143 16.23 9.22 -7.85
C TYR A 143 16.44 8.08 -6.85
N SER A 144 15.83 8.17 -5.66
CA SER A 144 16.03 7.19 -4.61
C SER A 144 14.93 6.13 -4.62
N PRO A 145 15.27 4.85 -4.90
CA PRO A 145 14.28 3.78 -4.88
C PRO A 145 13.67 3.59 -3.47
N TYR A 146 14.44 3.84 -2.42
CA TYR A 146 13.95 3.77 -1.03
C TYR A 146 12.99 4.91 -0.67
N VAL A 147 13.17 6.10 -1.26
CA VAL A 147 12.20 7.20 -1.12
C VAL A 147 10.90 6.85 -1.85
N ALA A 148 10.96 6.23 -3.03
CA ALA A 148 9.77 5.71 -3.70
C ALA A 148 9.08 4.64 -2.85
N LEU A 149 9.83 3.68 -2.30
CA LEU A 149 9.27 2.67 -1.40
C LEU A 149 8.61 3.30 -0.17
N PHE A 150 9.22 4.34 0.42
CA PHE A 150 8.62 5.12 1.49
C PHE A 150 7.26 5.68 1.06
N PHE A 151 7.17 6.37 -0.08
CA PHE A 151 5.90 6.92 -0.57
C PHE A 151 4.82 5.86 -0.82
N ALA A 152 5.23 4.66 -1.23
CA ALA A 152 4.32 3.55 -1.42
C ALA A 152 3.72 3.03 -0.09
N PHE A 153 4.51 3.02 1.00
CA PHE A 153 4.10 2.50 2.31
C PHE A 153 3.71 3.57 3.34
N ALA A 154 4.00 4.86 3.11
CA ALA A 154 3.90 5.92 4.11
C ALA A 154 2.48 6.08 4.68
N LYS A 155 1.45 5.90 3.85
CA LYS A 155 0.04 6.04 4.26
C LYS A 155 -0.63 4.66 4.42
N PRO A 156 -1.40 4.44 5.50
CA PRO A 156 -2.19 3.22 5.65
C PRO A 156 -3.34 3.19 4.63
N ASP A 157 -3.92 2.01 4.40
CA ASP A 157 -5.14 1.90 3.61
C ASP A 157 -6.35 2.38 4.42
N SER A 158 -7.31 3.02 3.73
CA SER A 158 -8.55 3.43 4.39
C SER A 158 -9.47 2.23 4.61
N LYS A 159 -10.28 2.27 5.67
CA LYS A 159 -11.29 1.23 5.95
C LYS A 159 -12.42 1.20 4.92
N ASP A 160 -12.64 2.34 4.25
CA ASP A 160 -13.70 2.53 3.26
C ASP A 160 -13.21 2.25 1.82
N GLU A 161 -11.95 1.86 1.65
CA GLU A 161 -11.36 1.54 0.34
C GLU A 161 -11.38 0.04 0.07
N GLU A 162 -11.37 -0.32 -1.22
CA GLU A 162 -11.21 -1.69 -1.65
C GLU A 162 -9.91 -2.33 -1.17
N GLU A 163 -9.89 -3.67 -1.13
CA GLU A 163 -8.70 -4.43 -0.76
C GLU A 163 -7.51 -4.10 -1.67
N ASN A 164 -6.38 -3.83 -1.03
CA ASN A 164 -5.14 -3.42 -1.67
C ASN A 164 -4.01 -4.40 -1.32
N PRO A 165 -3.89 -5.53 -2.05
CA PRO A 165 -2.93 -6.59 -1.73
C PRO A 165 -1.46 -6.19 -1.99
N TYR A 166 -1.22 -5.20 -2.87
CA TYR A 166 0.12 -4.75 -3.24
C TYR A 166 0.26 -3.23 -3.23
N ARG A 167 1.41 -2.75 -2.77
CA ARG A 167 1.93 -1.40 -3.04
C ARG A 167 2.60 -1.38 -4.40
N VAL A 168 2.89 -0.18 -4.92
CA VAL A 168 3.52 -0.06 -6.24
C VAL A 168 4.72 0.85 -6.19
N VAL A 169 5.75 0.47 -6.94
CA VAL A 169 6.83 1.35 -7.37
C VAL A 169 6.92 1.32 -8.88
N TYR A 170 6.71 2.47 -9.51
CA TYR A 170 7.03 2.67 -10.93
C TYR A 170 8.50 2.98 -11.10
N VAL A 171 9.09 2.45 -12.17
CA VAL A 171 10.46 2.72 -12.58
C VAL A 171 10.42 3.25 -14.00
N LEU A 172 11.11 4.36 -14.23
CA LEU A 172 11.23 4.99 -15.54
C LEU A 172 12.70 5.22 -15.86
N ASN A 173 13.08 4.91 -17.10
CA ASN A 173 14.41 5.17 -17.62
C ASN A 173 14.54 6.65 -18.01
N LYS A 174 15.19 7.44 -17.14
CA LYS A 174 15.39 8.88 -17.35
C LYS A 174 16.25 9.16 -18.58
N SER A 175 17.32 8.38 -18.81
CA SER A 175 18.21 8.56 -19.95
C SER A 175 17.44 8.46 -21.26
N PHE A 176 16.59 7.43 -21.37
CA PHE A 176 15.72 7.22 -22.53
C PHE A 176 14.77 8.40 -22.79
N ILE A 177 14.10 8.90 -21.75
CA ILE A 177 13.15 10.03 -21.89
C ILE A 177 13.86 11.32 -22.30
N LEU A 178 15.09 11.55 -21.85
CA LEU A 178 15.87 12.72 -22.28
C LEU A 178 16.27 12.63 -23.76
N GLU A 179 16.61 11.44 -24.24
CA GLU A 179 17.00 11.21 -25.63
C GLU A 179 15.80 11.28 -26.58
N HIS A 180 14.62 10.85 -26.13
CA HIS A 180 13.40 10.72 -26.94
C HIS A 180 12.28 11.67 -26.47
N GLN A 181 12.65 12.86 -26.01
CA GLN A 181 11.68 13.80 -25.43
C GLN A 181 10.65 14.28 -26.46
N ASP A 182 11.08 14.43 -27.71
CA ASP A 182 10.23 14.96 -28.79
C ASP A 182 9.22 13.91 -29.29
N GLU A 183 9.62 12.63 -29.37
CA GLU A 183 8.72 11.53 -29.75
C GLU A 183 7.73 11.20 -28.64
N THR A 184 8.21 11.12 -27.40
CA THR A 184 7.38 10.80 -26.24
C THR A 184 6.49 11.97 -25.81
N GLY A 185 6.91 13.22 -26.06
CA GLY A 185 6.23 14.41 -25.52
C GLY A 185 6.26 14.49 -23.99
N ILE A 186 7.05 13.65 -23.32
CA ILE A 186 7.21 13.64 -21.86
C ILE A 186 8.41 14.48 -21.51
N ARG A 187 8.19 15.65 -20.93
CA ARG A 187 9.26 16.58 -20.59
C ARG A 187 9.71 16.42 -19.14
N LEU A 188 11.00 16.15 -18.94
CA LEU A 188 11.62 16.12 -17.62
C LEU A 188 11.89 17.55 -17.12
N TRP A 189 11.67 17.76 -15.83
CA TRP A 189 11.82 19.06 -15.19
C TRP A 189 12.44 18.91 -13.80
N GLU A 190 13.55 19.62 -13.58
CA GLU A 190 14.23 19.74 -12.30
C GLU A 190 14.18 21.21 -11.87
N PRO A 191 13.31 21.57 -10.91
CA PRO A 191 13.20 22.94 -10.45
C PRO A 191 14.52 23.46 -9.89
N ARG A 192 14.83 24.72 -10.19
CA ARG A 192 16.05 25.39 -9.69
C ARG A 192 15.86 25.91 -8.28
N LYS A 193 14.62 26.28 -7.93
CA LYS A 193 14.28 26.88 -6.64
C LYS A 193 13.65 25.83 -5.74
N ASP A 194 14.36 25.47 -4.67
CA ASP A 194 13.83 24.63 -3.60
C ASP A 194 13.66 25.46 -2.32
N SER A 195 12.65 26.33 -2.31
CA SER A 195 12.39 27.27 -1.20
C SER A 195 12.22 26.59 0.17
N TYR A 196 11.91 25.29 0.19
CA TYR A 196 11.63 24.52 1.40
C TYR A 196 12.54 23.30 1.56
N GLY A 197 13.59 23.12 0.75
CA GLY A 197 14.51 21.96 0.85
C GLY A 197 13.88 20.59 0.54
N ARG A 198 12.63 20.54 0.07
CA ARG A 198 11.89 19.29 -0.15
C ARG A 198 12.37 18.57 -1.39
N LEU A 199 12.65 19.30 -2.46
CA LEU A 199 13.12 18.73 -3.72
C LEU A 199 14.47 18.03 -3.51
N VAL A 200 15.40 18.69 -2.82
CA VAL A 200 16.72 18.14 -2.52
C VAL A 200 16.61 16.92 -1.60
N ASN A 201 15.84 17.01 -0.52
CA ASN A 201 15.74 15.92 0.47
C ASN A 201 15.05 14.67 -0.09
N GLN A 202 14.14 14.83 -1.05
CA GLN A 202 13.47 13.72 -1.71
C GLN A 202 14.24 13.20 -2.92
N ALA A 203 15.37 13.84 -3.28
CA ALA A 203 16.04 13.65 -4.56
C ALA A 203 15.00 13.70 -5.71
N GLY A 204 14.13 14.70 -5.65
CA GLY A 204 12.92 14.79 -6.46
C GLY A 204 13.16 15.41 -7.83
N LEU A 205 12.34 15.01 -8.79
CA LEU A 205 12.21 15.64 -10.09
C LEU A 205 10.77 15.47 -10.58
N PHE A 206 10.42 16.18 -11.64
CA PHE A 206 9.08 16.12 -12.22
C PHE A 206 9.09 15.71 -13.68
N THR A 207 7.99 15.13 -14.13
CA THR A 207 7.65 14.98 -15.55
C THR A 207 6.38 15.75 -15.86
N PHE A 208 6.36 16.49 -16.96
CA PHE A 208 5.12 16.96 -17.57
C PHE A 208 4.50 15.84 -18.39
N SER A 209 3.22 15.56 -18.13
CA SER A 209 2.47 14.63 -18.95
C SER A 209 2.20 15.22 -20.35
N PRO A 210 2.15 14.36 -21.39
CA PRO A 210 1.78 14.78 -22.73
C PRO A 210 0.31 15.21 -22.76
N TYR A 211 -0.04 16.11 -23.68
CA TYR A 211 -1.37 16.72 -23.72
C TYR A 211 -2.43 15.92 -24.49
N ASP A 212 -2.01 14.87 -25.20
CA ASP A 212 -2.80 14.05 -26.12
C ASP A 212 -3.08 12.63 -25.60
N ALA A 213 -2.33 12.17 -24.59
CA ALA A 213 -2.41 10.81 -24.06
C ALA A 213 -1.99 10.74 -22.58
N THR A 214 -2.20 9.58 -21.96
CA THR A 214 -1.55 9.27 -20.68
C THR A 214 -0.09 8.87 -20.91
N ILE A 215 0.75 8.99 -19.88
CA ILE A 215 2.18 8.63 -19.99
C ILE A 215 2.34 7.16 -20.39
N GLU A 216 1.53 6.28 -19.82
CA GLU A 216 1.56 4.84 -20.11
C GLU A 216 1.25 4.56 -21.58
N ASN A 217 0.17 5.14 -22.09
CA ASN A 217 -0.24 4.93 -23.48
C ASN A 217 0.76 5.55 -24.47
N LYS A 218 1.30 6.73 -24.14
CA LYS A 218 2.27 7.41 -24.99
C LYS A 218 3.57 6.60 -25.10
N LEU A 219 4.09 6.10 -23.98
CA LEU A 219 5.27 5.25 -23.97
C LEU A 219 5.02 3.91 -24.67
N ALA A 220 3.88 3.27 -24.42
CA ALA A 220 3.53 2.03 -25.10
C ALA A 220 3.45 2.21 -26.63
N ASN A 221 2.93 3.34 -27.11
CA ASN A 221 2.86 3.63 -28.54
C ASN A 221 4.24 3.92 -29.13
N VAL A 222 5.07 4.74 -28.47
CA VAL A 222 6.43 5.05 -28.97
C VAL A 222 7.30 3.80 -29.02
N LEU A 223 7.23 2.95 -28.01
CA LEU A 223 8.00 1.70 -27.97
C LEU A 223 7.50 0.64 -28.96
N ALA A 224 6.28 0.79 -29.48
CA ALA A 224 5.70 -0.09 -30.50
C ALA A 224 5.80 0.49 -31.92
N ASP A 225 6.27 1.74 -32.07
CA ASP A 225 6.38 2.42 -33.36
C ASP A 225 7.78 2.22 -33.95
N ASP A 226 7.85 1.39 -34.99
CA ASP A 226 9.08 1.08 -35.71
C ASP A 226 9.68 2.27 -36.47
N GLU A 227 8.96 3.37 -36.68
CA GLU A 227 9.54 4.57 -37.31
C GLU A 227 10.13 5.53 -36.27
N ALA A 228 9.54 5.58 -35.07
CA ALA A 228 9.95 6.50 -34.01
C ALA A 228 11.04 5.92 -33.10
N PHE A 229 11.18 4.60 -33.02
CA PHE A 229 12.13 3.95 -32.12
C PHE A 229 12.88 2.79 -32.81
N ASP A 230 14.21 2.92 -32.91
CA ASP A 230 15.10 1.96 -33.58
C ASP A 230 15.90 1.12 -32.58
N ASP A 231 15.21 0.19 -31.92
CA ASP A 231 15.83 -0.85 -31.09
C ASP A 231 15.72 -2.20 -31.79
N GLU A 232 16.80 -2.61 -32.47
CA GLU A 232 16.87 -3.88 -33.19
C GLU A 232 16.62 -5.09 -32.27
N GLU A 233 16.99 -5.00 -30.99
CA GLU A 233 16.78 -6.08 -30.01
C GLU A 233 15.28 -6.21 -29.70
N LEU A 234 14.58 -5.09 -29.49
CA LEU A 234 13.14 -5.08 -29.25
C LEU A 234 12.34 -5.57 -30.47
N ARG A 235 12.74 -5.18 -31.69
CA ARG A 235 12.07 -5.59 -32.94
C ARG A 235 12.24 -7.07 -33.27
N SER A 236 13.42 -7.62 -32.99
CA SER A 236 13.73 -9.02 -33.29
C SER A 236 13.32 -9.99 -32.18
N ALA A 237 12.87 -9.47 -31.04
CA ALA A 237 12.45 -10.25 -29.89
C ALA A 237 11.19 -11.06 -30.15
N SER A 238 11.14 -12.25 -29.53
CA SER A 238 9.93 -13.05 -29.48
C SER A 238 8.85 -12.37 -28.62
N GLU A 239 7.58 -12.70 -28.85
CA GLU A 239 6.47 -12.22 -27.99
C GLU A 239 6.68 -12.56 -26.50
N GLU A 240 7.46 -13.60 -26.20
CA GLU A 240 7.76 -14.02 -24.83
C GLU A 240 8.81 -13.12 -24.15
N ASP A 241 9.76 -12.57 -24.91
CA ASP A 241 10.88 -11.76 -24.40
C ASP A 241 10.58 -10.25 -24.41
N GLN A 242 9.62 -9.81 -25.23
CA GLN A 242 9.23 -8.40 -25.34
C GLN A 242 8.94 -7.71 -24.00
N PRO A 243 8.23 -8.32 -23.03
CA PRO A 243 7.99 -7.69 -21.72
C PRO A 243 9.27 -7.30 -20.98
N ASP A 244 10.28 -8.17 -20.98
CA ASP A 244 11.55 -7.93 -20.29
C ASP A 244 12.37 -6.82 -20.98
N LEU A 245 12.25 -6.70 -22.31
CA LEU A 245 12.86 -5.62 -23.09
C LEU A 245 12.13 -4.29 -22.90
N LEU A 246 10.81 -4.27 -22.92
CA LEU A 246 10.02 -3.07 -22.63
C LEU A 246 10.27 -2.56 -21.21
N ALA A 247 10.47 -3.48 -20.25
CA ALA A 247 10.72 -3.15 -18.85
C ALA A 247 12.03 -2.36 -18.66
N ARG A 248 12.92 -2.36 -19.66
CA ARG A 248 14.15 -1.55 -19.69
C ARG A 248 13.86 -0.05 -19.75
N TYR A 249 12.67 0.34 -20.24
CA TYR A 249 12.26 1.72 -20.45
C TYR A 249 11.28 2.18 -19.38
N ILE A 250 10.27 1.37 -19.09
CA ILE A 250 9.30 1.61 -18.02
C ILE A 250 8.81 0.28 -17.46
N CYS A 251 8.75 0.16 -16.13
CA CYS A 251 8.15 -1.00 -15.49
C CYS A 251 7.42 -0.64 -14.20
N LYS A 252 6.53 -1.54 -13.78
CA LYS A 252 5.72 -1.40 -12.58
C LYS A 252 5.98 -2.58 -11.65
N ILE A 253 6.53 -2.30 -10.47
CA ILE A 253 6.85 -3.30 -9.45
C ILE A 253 5.74 -3.30 -8.40
N TYR A 254 5.05 -4.43 -8.26
CA TYR A 254 4.12 -4.67 -7.17
C TYR A 254 4.87 -5.18 -5.94
N VAL A 255 4.70 -4.56 -4.78
CA VAL A 255 5.32 -4.99 -3.53
C VAL A 255 4.24 -5.42 -2.57
N ARG A 256 4.26 -6.66 -2.08
CA ARG A 256 3.21 -7.19 -1.20
C ARG A 256 2.95 -6.25 -0.02
N ASN A 257 1.68 -5.93 0.22
CA ASN A 257 1.24 -5.01 1.26
C ASN A 257 1.21 -5.69 2.64
N GLU A 258 2.34 -6.25 3.05
CA GLU A 258 2.53 -6.92 4.33
C GLU A 258 3.75 -6.35 5.05
N GLY A 259 3.69 -6.25 6.38
CA GLY A 259 4.80 -5.76 7.18
C GLY A 259 5.13 -4.26 6.98
N ARG A 260 4.12 -3.42 6.68
CA ARG A 260 4.26 -1.96 6.52
C ARG A 260 5.11 -1.30 7.61
N GLU A 261 4.79 -1.53 8.89
CA GLU A 261 5.54 -0.92 10.00
C GLU A 261 7.00 -1.38 10.06
N ALA A 262 7.27 -2.63 9.69
CA ALA A 262 8.64 -3.15 9.62
C ALA A 262 9.41 -2.49 8.46
N CYS A 263 8.77 -2.30 7.30
CA CYS A 263 9.32 -1.59 6.16
C CYS A 263 9.65 -0.13 6.53
N LEU A 264 8.69 0.60 7.11
CA LEU A 264 8.90 2.00 7.51
C LEU A 264 9.99 2.17 8.58
N ARG A 265 10.07 1.27 9.57
CA ARG A 265 11.18 1.25 10.54
C ARG A 265 12.53 0.96 9.89
N HIS A 266 12.57 0.07 8.89
CA HIS A 266 13.78 -0.20 8.12
C HIS A 266 14.24 1.03 7.33
N LEU A 267 13.32 1.68 6.60
CA LEU A 267 13.58 2.91 5.86
C LEU A 267 14.06 4.05 6.77
N ARG A 268 13.49 4.17 7.98
CA ARG A 268 13.92 5.15 8.98
C ARG A 268 15.40 4.97 9.38
N ARG A 269 15.89 3.73 9.47
CA ARG A 269 17.31 3.44 9.77
C ARG A 269 18.25 3.89 8.64
N MET A 270 17.73 4.04 7.43
CA MET A 270 18.42 4.60 6.28
C MET A 270 18.19 6.12 6.13
N ASN A 271 17.70 6.79 7.17
CA ASN A 271 17.37 8.22 7.18
C ASN A 271 16.26 8.62 6.19
N VAL A 272 15.40 7.67 5.80
CA VAL A 272 14.23 7.90 4.94
C VAL A 272 12.97 7.93 5.80
N HIS A 273 12.52 9.12 6.20
CA HIS A 273 11.35 9.31 7.04
C HIS A 273 10.74 10.71 6.86
N HIS A 274 9.54 10.96 7.42
CA HIS A 274 8.83 12.24 7.25
C HIS A 274 9.68 13.46 7.58
N ALA A 275 10.39 13.48 8.71
CA ALA A 275 11.22 14.63 9.09
C ALA A 275 12.44 14.89 8.19
N SER A 276 12.96 13.89 7.48
CA SER A 276 14.08 14.11 6.53
C SER A 276 13.54 14.54 5.17
N LEU A 277 12.51 13.86 4.66
CA LEU A 277 11.91 14.13 3.34
C LEU A 277 11.09 15.43 3.30
N PHE A 278 10.53 15.84 4.43
CA PHE A 278 9.77 17.07 4.59
C PHE A 278 10.39 17.86 5.74
N PRO A 279 11.32 18.79 5.45
CA PRO A 279 12.05 19.54 6.47
C PRO A 279 11.23 20.65 7.12
N ASP A 280 9.93 20.69 6.86
CA ASP A 280 9.01 21.65 7.45
C ASP A 280 8.40 21.11 8.76
N LEU A 281 7.69 21.99 9.46
CA LEU A 281 7.06 21.63 10.73
C LEU A 281 6.02 20.51 10.57
N ILE A 282 5.43 20.36 9.38
CA ILE A 282 4.50 19.27 9.08
C ILE A 282 5.26 17.94 9.13
N GLY A 283 6.36 17.82 8.40
CA GLY A 283 7.18 16.59 8.40
C GLY A 283 7.72 16.22 9.78
N ALA A 284 8.18 17.22 10.55
CA ALA A 284 8.62 17.02 11.93
C ALA A 284 7.47 16.54 12.84
N SER A 285 6.28 17.13 12.71
CA SER A 285 5.10 16.75 13.49
C SER A 285 4.67 15.32 13.17
N ASP A 286 4.59 14.97 11.89
CA ASP A 286 4.23 13.62 11.45
C ASP A 286 5.23 12.57 11.96
N TYR A 287 6.52 12.89 11.91
CA TYR A 287 7.56 12.01 12.45
C TYR A 287 7.40 11.75 13.96
N CYS A 288 7.17 12.80 14.75
CA CYS A 288 6.95 12.67 16.19
C CYS A 288 5.68 11.87 16.51
N ASN A 289 4.59 12.11 15.78
CA ASN A 289 3.34 11.38 15.95
C ASN A 289 3.51 9.88 15.70
N ILE A 290 4.16 9.52 14.58
CA ILE A 290 4.43 8.12 14.23
C ILE A 290 5.31 7.45 15.28
N THR A 291 6.42 8.10 15.67
CA THR A 291 7.36 7.53 16.63
C THR A 291 6.73 7.35 18.01
N THR A 292 5.89 8.29 18.43
CA THR A 292 5.17 8.20 19.72
C THR A 292 4.13 7.08 19.69
N ALA A 293 3.37 6.95 18.59
CA ALA A 293 2.37 5.90 18.43
C ALA A 293 3.02 4.50 18.47
N GLU A 294 4.13 4.32 17.75
CA GLU A 294 4.90 3.06 17.77
C GLU A 294 5.41 2.73 19.17
N ALA A 295 5.96 3.71 19.89
CA ALA A 295 6.50 3.50 21.24
C ALA A 295 5.41 3.08 22.25
N GLU A 296 4.21 3.67 22.17
CA GLU A 296 3.10 3.28 23.05
C GLU A 296 2.54 1.89 22.70
N GLU A 297 2.51 1.52 21.42
CA GLU A 297 2.13 0.18 20.98
C GLU A 297 3.13 -0.87 21.50
N GLU A 298 4.43 -0.63 21.35
CA GLU A 298 5.49 -1.51 21.88
C GLU A 298 5.41 -1.63 23.41
N ALA A 299 5.19 -0.51 24.12
CA ALA A 299 5.00 -0.53 25.57
C ALA A 299 3.74 -1.30 25.99
N SER A 300 2.65 -1.18 25.24
CA SER A 300 1.40 -1.90 25.49
C SER A 300 1.57 -3.40 25.29
N LEU A 301 2.26 -3.83 24.23
CA LEU A 301 2.60 -5.22 23.99
C LEU A 301 3.50 -5.79 25.10
N ALA A 302 4.52 -5.04 25.52
CA ALA A 302 5.40 -5.46 26.62
C ALA A 302 4.63 -5.64 27.94
N ARG A 303 3.70 -4.73 28.26
CA ARG A 303 2.81 -4.84 29.43
C ARG A 303 1.88 -6.06 29.33
N ALA A 304 1.40 -6.41 28.13
CA ALA A 304 0.56 -7.58 27.90
C ALA A 304 1.34 -8.89 28.11
N VAL A 305 2.55 -9.00 27.53
CA VAL A 305 3.44 -10.16 27.70
C VAL A 305 3.81 -10.35 29.17
N GLU A 306 4.13 -9.27 29.89
CA GLU A 306 4.44 -9.35 31.32
C GLU A 306 3.21 -9.78 32.14
N ARG A 307 2.02 -9.31 31.78
CA ARG A 307 0.77 -9.75 32.42
C ARG A 307 0.54 -11.25 32.20
N GLU A 308 0.70 -11.74 30.97
CA GLU A 308 0.58 -13.17 30.67
C GLU A 308 1.60 -14.00 31.46
N ARG A 309 2.86 -13.54 31.53
CA ARG A 309 3.91 -14.21 32.31
C ARG A 309 3.55 -14.30 33.79
N LEU A 310 3.05 -13.21 34.38
CA LEU A 310 2.61 -13.20 35.78
C LEU A 310 1.43 -14.15 36.00
N THR A 311 0.46 -14.18 35.08
CA THR A 311 -0.67 -15.13 35.14
C THR A 311 -0.20 -16.58 35.03
N SER A 312 0.71 -16.91 34.11
CA SER A 312 1.26 -18.27 33.98
C SER A 312 2.07 -18.70 35.22
N THR A 313 2.82 -17.79 35.84
CA THR A 313 3.60 -18.09 37.04
C THR A 313 2.72 -18.32 38.28
N GLN A 314 1.52 -17.74 38.31
CA GLN A 314 0.56 -17.92 39.41
C GLN A 314 -0.15 -19.29 39.37
N VAL A 315 -0.27 -19.90 38.18
CA VAL A 315 -0.88 -21.24 38.01
C VAL A 315 0.05 -22.36 38.50
N ASP A 316 1.37 -22.21 38.38
CA ASP A 316 2.36 -23.19 38.84
C ASP A 316 2.63 -23.17 40.36
N GLN A 317 2.11 -22.17 41.10
CA GLN A 317 2.31 -22.04 42.56
C GLN A 317 1.13 -22.51 43.42
N VAL A 318 0.21 -23.32 42.88
CA VAL A 318 -0.81 -23.97 43.73
C VAL A 318 -0.17 -25.13 44.52
N LEU A 319 0.19 -24.85 45.77
CA LEU A 319 0.54 -25.86 46.78
C LEU A 319 -0.61 -26.88 46.94
N PRO A 320 -0.36 -28.18 47.20
CA PRO A 320 -1.42 -29.14 47.45
C PRO A 320 -2.12 -28.79 48.77
N VAL A 321 -3.38 -28.36 48.71
CA VAL A 321 -4.21 -28.11 49.89
C VAL A 321 -4.76 -29.46 50.40
N PRO A 322 -4.70 -29.76 51.71
CA PRO A 322 -5.25 -31.00 52.26
C PRO A 322 -6.78 -30.98 52.24
N ALA A 323 -7.38 -32.13 51.95
CA ALA A 323 -8.82 -32.31 51.84
C ALA A 323 -9.56 -31.98 53.15
N VAL A 324 -10.47 -31.01 53.08
CA VAL A 324 -11.50 -30.78 54.10
C VAL A 324 -12.82 -30.57 53.38
N ASP A 325 -13.82 -31.36 53.76
CA ASP A 325 -15.19 -31.31 53.24
C ASP A 325 -15.82 -29.92 53.48
N VAL A 326 -16.27 -29.26 52.42
CA VAL A 326 -17.04 -28.02 52.48
C VAL A 326 -18.36 -28.22 51.76
N VAL A 327 -19.44 -27.96 52.51
CA VAL A 327 -20.84 -27.96 52.08
C VAL A 327 -21.06 -26.89 51.01
N GLU A 328 -21.59 -27.30 49.85
CA GLU A 328 -21.89 -26.43 48.70
C GLU A 328 -22.99 -25.40 49.02
N ALA A 329 -22.67 -24.14 48.79
CA ALA A 329 -23.61 -23.05 48.56
C ALA A 329 -23.44 -22.57 47.11
N PRO A 330 -24.51 -22.12 46.42
CA PRO A 330 -24.56 -22.09 44.97
C PRO A 330 -23.68 -20.97 44.41
N ILE A 331 -22.76 -21.37 43.54
CA ILE A 331 -21.96 -20.49 42.70
C ILE A 331 -22.86 -20.04 41.55
N ILE A 332 -23.00 -18.73 41.37
CA ILE A 332 -23.62 -18.15 40.18
C ILE A 332 -22.57 -18.22 39.07
N ASP A 333 -22.71 -19.20 38.19
CA ASP A 333 -21.91 -19.40 36.98
C ASP A 333 -21.94 -18.13 36.12
N THR A 334 -20.78 -17.49 35.97
CA THR A 334 -20.53 -16.46 34.94
C THR A 334 -19.32 -16.82 34.06
N GLU A 335 -19.01 -18.12 33.93
CA GLU A 335 -17.87 -18.63 33.13
C GLU A 335 -18.26 -19.32 31.81
N GLN A 336 -19.53 -19.41 31.44
CA GLN A 336 -19.94 -20.23 30.28
C GLN A 336 -19.67 -19.62 28.90
N THR A 337 -19.15 -18.39 28.77
CA THR A 337 -19.05 -17.71 27.46
C THR A 337 -17.65 -17.63 26.85
N SER A 338 -16.58 -18.07 27.55
CA SER A 338 -15.19 -17.79 27.15
C SER A 338 -14.42 -18.96 26.51
N PHE A 339 -14.94 -20.18 26.51
CA PHE A 339 -14.14 -21.38 26.18
C PHE A 339 -14.29 -22.00 24.78
N ASN A 340 -15.18 -21.49 23.91
CA ASN A 340 -15.41 -22.11 22.59
C ASN A 340 -14.53 -21.53 21.45
N ILE A 341 -14.24 -20.22 21.48
CA ILE A 341 -13.48 -19.56 20.39
C ILE A 341 -11.99 -19.94 20.43
N ASP A 342 -11.41 -20.06 21.62
CA ASP A 342 -10.01 -20.47 21.80
C ASP A 342 -9.76 -21.91 21.29
N ALA A 343 -10.71 -22.83 21.51
CA ALA A 343 -10.64 -24.19 21.00
C ALA A 343 -10.72 -24.24 19.47
N ILE A 344 -11.58 -23.44 18.84
CA ILE A 344 -11.71 -23.34 17.37
C ILE A 344 -10.41 -22.81 16.75
N LEU A 345 -9.80 -21.79 17.37
CA LEU A 345 -8.55 -21.20 16.89
C LEU A 345 -7.34 -22.15 17.04
N ARG A 346 -7.39 -23.10 17.99
CA ARG A 346 -6.33 -24.09 18.23
C ARG A 346 -6.55 -25.42 17.51
N ALA A 347 -7.73 -25.64 16.93
CA ALA A 347 -8.07 -26.92 16.30
C ALA A 347 -7.26 -27.22 15.02
N HIS A 348 -6.68 -26.19 14.38
CA HIS A 348 -5.94 -26.36 13.14
C HIS A 348 -4.43 -26.59 13.38
N PRO A 349 -3.79 -27.59 12.73
CA PRO A 349 -2.36 -27.89 12.93
C PRO A 349 -1.42 -26.70 12.67
N ASP A 350 -1.78 -25.82 11.71
CA ASP A 350 -1.00 -24.63 11.34
C ASP A 350 -1.20 -23.43 12.29
N ALA A 351 -2.04 -23.54 13.32
CA ALA A 351 -2.14 -22.55 14.40
C ALA A 351 -0.83 -22.42 15.19
N GLN A 352 0.09 -23.39 15.06
CA GLN A 352 1.46 -23.33 15.60
C GLN A 352 2.32 -22.18 15.07
N GLN A 353 1.95 -21.56 13.94
CA GLN A 353 2.64 -20.38 13.40
C GLN A 353 2.27 -19.08 14.14
N VAL A 354 1.21 -19.09 14.96
CA VAL A 354 0.79 -17.98 15.79
C VAL A 354 1.39 -18.17 17.18
N GLU A 355 2.06 -17.13 17.72
CA GLU A 355 2.63 -17.20 19.07
C GLU A 355 1.57 -17.64 20.11
N PRO A 356 1.89 -18.54 21.06
CA PRO A 356 0.90 -19.13 21.97
C PRO A 356 0.05 -18.11 22.76
N GLY A 357 0.58 -16.93 23.07
CA GLY A 357 -0.16 -15.84 23.74
C GLY A 357 -1.14 -15.09 22.82
N ARG A 358 -0.85 -15.00 21.51
CA ARG A 358 -1.72 -14.27 20.57
C ARG A 358 -3.08 -14.94 20.35
N ILE A 359 -3.16 -16.27 20.44
CA ILE A 359 -4.43 -16.99 20.25
C ILE A 359 -5.42 -16.64 21.36
N ALA A 360 -4.97 -16.57 22.61
CA ALA A 360 -5.80 -16.17 23.74
C ALA A 360 -6.27 -14.71 23.61
N LEU A 361 -5.39 -13.82 23.13
CA LEU A 361 -5.73 -12.42 22.88
C LEU A 361 -6.78 -12.27 21.77
N ILE A 362 -6.62 -13.00 20.66
CA ILE A 362 -7.60 -13.08 19.56
C ILE A 362 -8.94 -13.58 20.08
N ALA A 363 -8.96 -14.66 20.88
CA ALA A 363 -10.19 -15.21 21.43
C ALA A 363 -10.92 -14.20 22.33
N SER A 364 -10.18 -13.44 23.16
CA SER A 364 -10.74 -12.41 24.03
C SER A 364 -11.28 -11.19 23.26
N GLU A 365 -10.56 -10.70 22.24
CA GLU A 365 -11.02 -9.60 21.38
C GLU A 365 -12.25 -10.02 20.57
N LEU A 366 -12.25 -11.23 20.01
CA LEU A 366 -13.39 -11.77 19.27
C LEU A 366 -14.61 -11.95 20.17
N SER A 367 -14.45 -12.47 21.39
CA SER A 367 -15.56 -12.61 22.34
C SER A 367 -16.18 -11.24 22.68
N HIS A 368 -15.35 -10.23 22.90
CA HIS A 368 -15.80 -8.86 23.14
C HIS A 368 -16.53 -8.27 21.93
N ASP A 369 -15.94 -8.34 20.74
CA ASP A 369 -16.50 -7.80 19.51
C ASP A 369 -17.81 -8.51 19.12
N ILE A 370 -17.87 -9.83 19.26
CA ILE A 370 -19.08 -10.61 19.01
C ILE A 370 -20.18 -10.21 19.99
N SER A 371 -19.88 -10.08 21.29
CA SER A 371 -20.88 -9.67 22.30
C SER A 371 -21.48 -8.28 22.01
N LYS A 372 -20.69 -7.36 21.47
CA LYS A 372 -21.12 -6.01 21.09
C LYS A 372 -22.03 -6.00 19.86
N HIS A 373 -21.85 -6.98 18.97
CA HIS A 373 -22.58 -7.09 17.70
C HIS A 373 -23.75 -8.10 17.75
N GLN A 374 -23.94 -8.81 18.85
CA GLN A 374 -25.12 -9.64 19.14
C GLN A 374 -26.35 -8.77 19.47
N VAL A 375 -26.95 -8.17 18.43
CA VAL A 375 -28.23 -7.44 18.53
C VAL A 375 -29.40 -8.44 18.54
N VAL A 376 -30.56 -8.05 19.09
CA VAL A 376 -31.79 -8.89 19.09
C VAL A 376 -32.12 -9.38 17.67
N ASP A 377 -32.31 -10.70 17.52
CA ASP A 377 -32.56 -11.41 16.25
C ASP A 377 -31.44 -11.30 15.17
N TRP A 378 -30.18 -11.11 15.58
CA TRP A 378 -29.04 -11.11 14.64
C TRP A 378 -28.90 -12.44 13.86
N ASP A 379 -29.37 -13.56 14.43
CA ASP A 379 -29.36 -14.90 13.84
C ASP A 379 -30.27 -15.02 12.61
N LYS A 380 -31.31 -14.18 12.48
CA LYS A 380 -32.27 -14.19 11.37
C LYS A 380 -32.03 -13.10 10.33
N ARG A 381 -31.11 -12.17 10.61
CA ARG A 381 -30.85 -10.98 9.79
C ARG A 381 -29.57 -11.15 8.98
N GLU A 382 -29.68 -11.30 7.66
CA GLU A 382 -28.53 -11.48 6.77
C GLU A 382 -27.53 -10.31 6.84
N ASP A 383 -28.03 -9.08 7.00
CA ASP A 383 -27.21 -7.87 7.15
C ASP A 383 -26.44 -7.84 8.48
N ALA A 384 -27.03 -8.37 9.57
CA ALA A 384 -26.36 -8.50 10.86
C ALA A 384 -25.29 -9.60 10.83
N GLN A 385 -25.58 -10.74 10.19
CA GLN A 385 -24.59 -11.82 10.02
C GLN A 385 -23.41 -11.40 9.13
N ALA A 386 -23.66 -10.65 8.06
CA ALA A 386 -22.60 -10.13 7.19
C ALA A 386 -21.68 -9.15 7.94
N ARG A 387 -22.26 -8.27 8.77
CA ARG A 387 -21.48 -7.38 9.64
C ARG A 387 -20.65 -8.16 10.67
N MET A 388 -21.22 -9.19 11.28
CA MET A 388 -20.50 -10.04 12.25
C MET A 388 -19.30 -10.76 11.60
N ARG A 389 -19.49 -11.36 10.42
CA ARG A 389 -18.40 -12.00 9.66
C ARG A 389 -17.27 -11.04 9.35
N ASN A 390 -17.61 -9.81 8.93
CA ASN A 390 -16.61 -8.78 8.63
C ASN A 390 -15.83 -8.38 9.88
N VAL A 391 -16.48 -8.26 11.04
CA VAL A 391 -15.81 -7.98 12.31
C VAL A 391 -14.84 -9.10 12.68
N ILE A 392 -15.28 -10.36 12.63
CA ILE A 392 -14.42 -11.53 12.91
C ILE A 392 -13.21 -11.57 11.96
N ARG A 393 -13.44 -11.37 10.66
CA ARG A 393 -12.38 -11.35 9.64
C ARG A 393 -11.36 -10.24 9.88
N VAL A 394 -11.82 -9.04 10.27
CA VAL A 394 -10.96 -7.90 10.59
C VAL A 394 -10.11 -8.16 11.83
N THR A 395 -10.69 -8.73 12.89
CA THR A 395 -9.98 -9.05 14.14
C THR A 395 -8.95 -10.17 13.94
N LEU A 396 -9.25 -11.19 13.13
CA LEU A 396 -8.28 -12.22 12.73
C LEU A 396 -7.12 -11.63 11.89
N ARG A 397 -7.42 -10.68 11.00
CA ARG A 397 -6.39 -9.97 10.19
C ARG A 397 -5.48 -9.11 11.06
N LYS A 398 -6.07 -8.30 11.95
CA LYS A 398 -5.35 -7.38 12.85
C LYS A 398 -4.30 -8.12 13.68
N ASN A 399 -4.62 -9.33 14.12
CA ASN A 399 -3.76 -10.14 14.99
C ASN A 399 -2.85 -11.14 14.26
N GLY A 400 -2.86 -11.14 12.93
CA GLY A 400 -1.92 -11.92 12.11
C GLY A 400 -2.27 -13.41 11.96
N TYR A 401 -3.55 -13.79 12.07
CA TYR A 401 -3.98 -15.18 11.83
C TYR A 401 -3.75 -15.58 10.35
N PRO A 402 -3.35 -16.83 10.03
CA PRO A 402 -3.02 -17.24 8.66
C PRO A 402 -4.17 -17.00 7.66
N SER A 403 -3.88 -16.34 6.53
CA SER A 403 -4.88 -15.90 5.55
C SER A 403 -5.68 -17.05 4.93
N GLN A 404 -5.04 -18.20 4.71
CA GLN A 404 -5.65 -19.40 4.12
C GLN A 404 -6.74 -20.01 5.01
N LEU A 405 -6.69 -19.78 6.32
CA LEU A 405 -7.60 -20.37 7.31
C LEU A 405 -8.66 -19.39 7.81
N ARG A 406 -8.57 -18.10 7.45
CA ARG A 406 -9.47 -17.06 7.99
C ARG A 406 -10.93 -17.31 7.62
N ASP A 407 -11.22 -17.64 6.36
CA ASP A 407 -12.62 -17.79 5.94
C ASP A 407 -13.27 -19.05 6.52
N GLU A 408 -12.51 -20.14 6.70
CA GLU A 408 -12.99 -21.35 7.37
C GLU A 408 -13.26 -21.10 8.86
N VAL A 409 -12.33 -20.44 9.55
CA VAL A 409 -12.48 -20.07 10.97
C VAL A 409 -13.61 -19.08 11.19
N VAL A 410 -13.82 -18.13 10.27
CA VAL A 410 -14.96 -17.21 10.34
C VAL A 410 -16.28 -17.97 10.32
N GLU A 411 -16.45 -18.97 9.44
CA GLU A 411 -17.68 -19.77 9.42
C GLU A 411 -17.80 -20.67 10.66
N GLN A 412 -16.72 -21.30 11.13
CA GLN A 412 -16.74 -22.12 12.35
C GLN A 412 -17.12 -21.31 13.60
N ILE A 413 -16.60 -20.09 13.73
CA ILE A 413 -16.96 -19.17 14.82
C ILE A 413 -18.42 -18.74 14.68
N MET A 414 -18.88 -18.41 13.47
CA MET A 414 -20.28 -18.05 13.24
C MET A 414 -21.25 -19.18 13.60
N ASP A 415 -20.91 -20.42 13.29
CA ASP A 415 -21.71 -21.60 13.63
C ASP A 415 -21.71 -21.88 15.13
N ALA A 416 -20.56 -21.76 15.80
CA ALA A 416 -20.47 -21.88 17.26
C ALA A 416 -21.29 -20.81 18.00
N VAL A 417 -21.27 -19.57 17.50
CA VAL A 417 -22.06 -18.47 18.07
C VAL A 417 -23.57 -18.68 17.83
N LYS A 418 -23.96 -19.26 16.67
CA LYS A 418 -25.36 -19.66 16.41
C LYS A 418 -25.83 -20.79 17.33
N GLN A 419 -24.98 -21.78 17.59
CA GLN A 419 -25.29 -22.90 18.50
C GLN A 419 -25.50 -22.41 19.94
N GLN A 420 -24.65 -21.49 20.43
CA GLN A 420 -24.85 -20.89 21.76
C GLN A 420 -26.19 -20.14 21.89
N VAL A 421 -26.64 -19.45 20.84
CA VAL A 421 -27.95 -18.74 20.84
C VAL A 421 -29.12 -19.73 20.79
N ALA A 422 -28.93 -20.92 20.21
CA ALA A 422 -29.95 -21.98 20.18
C ALA A 422 -30.06 -22.73 21.52
N GLU A 423 -28.95 -22.91 22.24
CA GLU A 423 -28.90 -23.56 23.55
C GLU A 423 -29.34 -22.63 24.70
N GLY A 424 -29.25 -21.31 24.53
CA GLY A 424 -29.67 -20.31 25.51
C GLY A 424 -31.14 -19.86 25.41
N LYS A 425 -31.99 -20.57 24.67
CA LYS A 425 -33.43 -20.24 24.46
C LYS A 425 -34.38 -21.17 25.18
#